data_AF-A0A0P7C9E5-F1
#
_entry.id   AF-A0A0P7C9E5-F1
#
_cell.length_a   1.000
_cell.length_b   1.000
_cell.length_c   1.000
_cell.angle_alpha   90.00
_cell.angle_beta   90.00
_cell.angle_gamma   90.00
#
_symmetry.space_group_name_H-M   'P 1'
#
loop_
_entity.id
_entity.type
_entity.pdbx_description
1 polymer ?
#
loop_
_entity_poly.entity_id
_entity_poly.type
_entity_poly.pdbx_seq_one_letter_code
_entity_poly.pdbx_strand_id
1 'polypeptide(L)'
;MWDVHKEQEAQASRLTEQRISVNELRLAFEKEKADFKVEQAKRELELQKREFLSERAMEQIAQQKLELSDREKAFLLESRSLQADRKLLARDQVSASMEEKIQKLMSEFSELGVNLDVNYHCLSGESLMRYNVAKGKFIQIYTLAKSNLLLGKYGEFIEQNKQKAQWYGCGR
;
A
#
# COMPACT_ATOMS: atom_id res chain seq x y z
N MET A 1 47.30 96.74 -28.09
CA MET A 1 46.98 95.76 -29.17
C MET A 1 47.72 94.44 -28.95
N TRP A 2 48.99 94.46 -28.51
CA TRP A 2 49.78 93.26 -28.22
C TRP A 2 49.31 92.47 -26.97
N ASP A 3 48.90 93.16 -25.91
CA ASP A 3 48.41 92.50 -24.67
C ASP A 3 47.09 91.75 -24.88
N VAL A 4 46.20 92.30 -25.72
CA VAL A 4 44.92 91.67 -26.09
C VAL A 4 45.16 90.37 -26.86
N HIS A 5 46.18 90.32 -27.74
CA HIS A 5 46.55 89.09 -28.44
C HIS A 5 47.08 88.01 -27.51
N LYS A 6 47.89 88.37 -26.51
CA LYS A 6 48.37 87.43 -25.48
C LYS A 6 47.25 86.87 -24.62
N GLU A 7 46.29 87.71 -24.23
CA GLU A 7 45.10 87.26 -23.48
C GLU A 7 44.23 86.30 -24.30
N GLN A 8 44.05 86.57 -25.60
CA GLN A 8 43.32 85.70 -26.50
C GLN A 8 44.01 84.35 -26.70
N GLU A 9 45.33 84.32 -26.85
CA GLU A 9 46.10 83.07 -26.91
C GLU A 9 46.01 82.26 -25.60
N ALA A 10 46.10 82.93 -24.45
CA ALA A 10 45.96 82.27 -23.15
C ALA A 10 44.55 81.69 -22.94
N GLN A 11 43.51 82.40 -23.38
CA GLN A 11 42.14 81.88 -23.36
C GLN A 11 41.94 80.73 -24.33
N ALA A 12 42.49 80.80 -25.54
CA ALA A 12 42.42 79.72 -26.52
C ALA A 12 43.07 78.43 -25.98
N SER A 13 44.26 78.54 -25.36
CA SER A 13 44.95 77.41 -24.73
C SER A 13 44.12 76.78 -23.59
N ARG A 14 43.53 77.59 -22.71
CA ARG A 14 42.63 77.11 -21.66
C ARG A 14 41.40 76.40 -22.21
N LEU A 15 40.79 76.93 -23.27
CA LEU A 15 39.64 76.32 -23.92
C LEU A 15 40.01 74.99 -24.61
N THR A 16 41.21 74.88 -25.17
CA THR A 16 41.70 73.62 -25.72
C THR A 16 41.95 72.56 -24.65
N GLU A 17 42.55 72.94 -23.52
CA GLU A 17 42.75 72.04 -22.37
C GLU A 17 41.42 71.57 -21.78
N GLN A 18 40.46 72.47 -21.63
CA GLN A 18 39.10 72.15 -21.19
C GLN A 18 38.38 71.23 -22.18
N ARG A 19 38.56 71.44 -23.49
CA ARG A 19 37.99 70.53 -24.50
C ARG A 19 38.59 69.13 -24.40
N ILE A 20 39.90 69.01 -24.19
CA ILE A 20 40.57 67.72 -24.04
C ILE A 20 40.02 67.00 -22.81
N SER A 21 39.97 67.67 -21.64
CA SER A 21 39.50 67.05 -20.40
C SER A 21 38.03 66.64 -20.46
N VAL A 22 37.16 67.47 -21.04
CA VAL A 22 35.74 67.13 -21.23
C VAL A 22 35.58 65.94 -22.19
N ASN A 23 36.41 65.85 -23.23
CA ASN A 23 36.34 64.74 -24.18
C ASN A 23 36.86 63.44 -23.56
N GLU A 24 37.91 63.50 -22.72
CA GLU A 24 38.40 62.37 -21.93
C GLU A 24 37.34 61.86 -20.95
N LEU A 25 36.69 62.76 -20.21
CA LEU A 25 35.58 62.41 -19.32
C LEU A 25 34.42 61.76 -20.07
N ARG A 26 34.06 62.30 -21.24
CA ARG A 26 33.02 61.73 -22.09
C ARG A 26 33.38 60.32 -22.57
N LEU A 27 34.63 60.12 -23.01
CA LEU A 27 35.11 58.80 -23.43
C LEU A 27 35.13 57.80 -22.27
N ALA A 28 35.52 58.22 -21.07
CA ALA A 28 35.49 57.38 -19.87
C ALA A 28 34.05 56.98 -19.52
N PHE A 29 33.11 57.93 -19.54
CA PHE A 29 31.70 57.66 -19.25
C PHE A 29 31.06 56.71 -20.28
N GLU A 30 31.34 56.89 -21.57
CA GLU A 30 30.82 55.98 -22.61
C GLU A 30 31.41 54.57 -22.48
N LYS A 31 32.67 54.43 -22.07
CA LYS A 31 33.28 53.12 -21.74
C LYS A 31 32.59 52.47 -20.55
N GLU A 32 32.44 53.19 -19.43
CA GLU A 32 31.79 52.67 -18.23
C GLU A 32 30.34 52.25 -18.52
N LYS A 33 29.63 53.06 -19.31
CA LYS A 33 28.27 52.75 -19.76
C LYS A 33 28.21 51.50 -20.64
N ALA A 34 29.18 51.32 -21.53
CA ALA A 34 29.27 50.12 -22.36
C ALA A 34 29.55 48.88 -21.49
N ASP A 35 30.50 48.96 -20.56
CA ASP A 35 30.85 47.87 -19.65
C ASP A 35 29.68 47.51 -18.73
N PHE A 36 28.97 48.51 -18.20
CA PHE A 36 27.77 48.29 -17.40
C PHE A 36 26.67 47.56 -18.18
N LYS A 37 26.43 47.95 -19.44
CA LYS A 37 25.45 47.26 -20.30
C LYS A 37 25.84 45.82 -20.57
N VAL A 38 27.12 45.55 -20.80
CA VAL A 38 27.63 44.18 -21.01
C VAL A 38 27.43 43.34 -19.76
N GLU A 39 27.76 43.86 -18.57
CA GLU A 39 27.55 43.16 -17.31
C GLU A 39 26.07 42.94 -17.00
N GLN A 40 25.21 43.91 -17.29
CA GLN A 40 23.77 43.75 -17.14
C GLN A 40 23.23 42.64 -18.05
N ALA A 41 23.62 42.62 -19.33
CA ALA A 41 23.22 41.58 -20.27
C ALA A 41 23.69 40.18 -19.86
N LYS A 42 24.91 40.06 -19.30
CA LYS A 42 25.41 38.79 -18.75
C LYS A 42 24.56 38.30 -17.58
N ARG A 43 24.23 39.19 -16.63
CA ARG A 43 23.39 38.85 -15.47
C ARG A 43 21.99 38.43 -15.89
N GLU A 44 21.40 39.12 -16.86
CA GLU A 44 20.07 38.79 -17.37
C GLU A 44 20.06 37.42 -18.07
N LEU A 45 21.10 37.12 -18.86
CA LEU A 45 21.27 35.81 -19.48
C LEU A 45 21.51 34.69 -18.45
N GLU A 46 22.25 34.95 -17.38
CA GLU A 46 22.41 34.00 -16.27
C GLU A 46 21.09 33.75 -15.53
N LEU A 47 20.31 34.80 -15.27
CA LEU A 47 18.99 34.67 -14.65
C LEU A 47 18.05 33.84 -15.51
N GLN A 48 17.96 34.11 -16.81
CA GLN A 48 17.14 33.32 -17.74
C GLN A 48 17.54 31.84 -17.76
N LYS A 49 18.84 31.55 -17.72
CA LYS A 49 19.32 30.15 -17.63
C LYS A 49 18.89 29.47 -16.34
N ARG A 50 18.94 30.19 -15.21
CA ARG A 50 18.52 29.65 -13.91
C ARG A 50 17.02 29.43 -13.86
N GLU A 51 16.24 30.37 -14.37
CA GLU A 51 14.77 30.26 -14.46
C GLU A 51 14.38 29.05 -15.29
N PHE A 52 14.96 28.89 -16.47
CA PHE A 52 14.71 27.74 -17.34
C PHE A 52 15.05 26.40 -16.66
N LEU A 53 16.20 26.31 -15.97
CA LEU A 53 16.58 25.09 -15.25
C LEU A 53 15.64 24.82 -14.07
N SER A 54 15.19 25.86 -13.38
CA SER A 54 14.24 25.77 -12.28
C SER A 54 12.89 25.26 -12.76
N GLU A 55 12.35 25.81 -13.85
CA GLU A 55 11.09 25.36 -14.46
C GLU A 55 11.15 23.89 -14.86
N ARG A 56 12.21 23.49 -15.55
CA ARG A 56 12.42 22.09 -15.94
C ARG A 56 12.50 21.16 -14.72
N ALA A 57 13.16 21.58 -13.65
CA ALA A 57 13.24 20.79 -12.42
C ALA A 57 11.87 20.68 -11.74
N MET A 58 11.06 21.76 -11.72
CA MET A 58 9.70 21.74 -11.20
C MET A 58 8.79 20.78 -11.99
N GLU A 59 8.90 20.77 -13.31
CA GLU A 59 8.17 19.83 -14.17
C GLU A 59 8.55 18.37 -13.89
N GLN A 60 9.85 18.08 -13.76
CA GLN A 60 10.33 16.73 -13.41
C GLN A 60 9.83 16.28 -12.03
N ILE A 61 9.86 17.17 -11.04
CA ILE A 61 9.34 16.88 -9.70
C ILE A 61 7.83 16.63 -9.76
N ALA A 62 7.08 17.40 -10.56
CA ALA A 62 5.64 17.20 -10.73
C ALA A 62 5.32 15.83 -11.36
N GLN A 63 6.08 15.43 -12.39
CA GLN A 63 5.95 14.10 -13.01
C GLN A 63 6.25 12.98 -12.01
N GLN A 64 7.35 13.07 -11.28
CA GLN A 64 7.71 12.08 -10.26
C GLN A 64 6.65 11.96 -9.15
N LYS A 65 6.04 13.07 -8.72
CA LYS A 65 4.96 13.04 -7.74
C LYS A 65 3.72 12.31 -8.25
N LEU A 66 3.37 12.49 -9.52
CA LEU A 66 2.26 11.77 -10.13
C LEU A 66 2.55 10.26 -10.20
N GLU A 67 3.73 9.87 -10.68
CA GLU A 67 4.14 8.46 -10.73
C GLU A 67 4.15 7.80 -9.35
N LEU A 68 4.65 8.51 -8.32
CA LEU A 68 4.63 8.03 -6.95
C LEU A 68 3.20 7.86 -6.43
N SER A 69 2.32 8.84 -6.68
CA SER A 69 0.91 8.73 -6.29
C SER A 69 0.21 7.53 -6.92
N ASP A 70 0.49 7.25 -8.19
CA ASP A 70 -0.10 6.11 -8.88
C ASP A 70 0.46 4.77 -8.39
N ARG A 71 1.77 4.71 -8.08
CA ARG A 71 2.38 3.54 -7.42
C ARG A 71 1.80 3.29 -6.03
N GLU A 72 1.58 4.33 -5.24
CA GLU A 72 0.97 4.21 -3.91
C GLU A 72 -0.46 3.65 -4.00
N LYS A 73 -1.26 4.13 -4.96
CA LYS A 73 -2.61 3.61 -5.20
C LYS A 73 -2.57 2.13 -5.60
N ALA A 74 -1.67 1.75 -6.51
CA ALA A 74 -1.50 0.37 -6.93
C ALA A 74 -1.11 -0.54 -5.74
N PHE A 75 -0.16 -0.10 -4.92
CA PHE A 75 0.27 -0.82 -3.74
C PHE A 75 -0.86 -0.99 -2.71
N LEU A 76 -1.67 0.04 -2.49
CA LEU A 76 -2.82 -0.04 -1.59
C LEU A 76 -3.89 -1.03 -2.08
N LEU A 77 -4.13 -1.09 -3.39
CA LEU A 77 -5.05 -2.05 -3.98
C LEU A 77 -4.53 -3.48 -3.83
N GLU A 78 -3.26 -3.72 -4.14
CA GLU A 78 -2.63 -5.03 -4.03
C GLU A 78 -2.57 -5.50 -2.57
N SER A 79 -2.23 -4.62 -1.63
CA SER A 79 -2.24 -4.93 -0.20
C SER A 79 -3.63 -5.34 0.30
N ARG A 80 -4.70 -4.70 -0.20
CA ARG A 80 -6.08 -5.08 0.16
C ARG A 80 -6.45 -6.44 -0.42
N SER A 81 -6.05 -6.73 -1.66
CA SER A 81 -6.24 -8.05 -2.29
C SER A 81 -5.55 -9.14 -1.49
N LEU A 82 -4.25 -8.97 -1.19
CA LEU A 82 -3.47 -9.93 -0.41
C LEU A 82 -4.06 -10.19 0.98
N GLN A 83 -4.62 -9.15 1.62
CA GLN A 83 -5.28 -9.31 2.91
C GLN A 83 -6.58 -10.12 2.79
N ALA A 84 -7.34 -9.93 1.71
CA ALA A 84 -8.53 -10.73 1.43
C ALA A 84 -8.16 -12.20 1.15
N ASP A 85 -7.16 -12.44 0.30
CA ASP A 85 -6.67 -13.77 -0.04
C ASP A 85 -6.16 -14.51 1.21
N ARG A 86 -5.42 -13.83 2.08
CA ARG A 86 -4.97 -14.41 3.35
C ARG A 86 -6.13 -14.83 4.25
N LYS A 87 -7.22 -14.05 4.29
CA LYS A 87 -8.42 -14.41 5.07
C LYS A 87 -9.14 -15.62 4.48
N LEU A 88 -9.19 -15.73 3.15
CA LEU A 88 -9.76 -16.89 2.46
C LEU A 88 -8.93 -18.15 2.73
N LEU A 89 -7.62 -18.08 2.50
CA LEU A 89 -6.70 -19.19 2.78
C LEU A 89 -6.74 -19.66 4.24
N ALA A 90 -6.81 -18.72 5.18
CA ALA A 90 -6.95 -19.06 6.60
C ALA A 90 -8.27 -19.80 6.89
N ARG A 91 -9.37 -19.40 6.26
CA ARG A 91 -10.66 -20.12 6.38
C ARG A 91 -10.59 -21.50 5.76
N ASP A 92 -9.99 -21.64 4.59
CA ASP A 92 -9.85 -22.91 3.89
C ASP A 92 -8.99 -23.89 4.69
N GLN A 93 -7.86 -23.44 5.24
CA GLN A 93 -7.00 -24.25 6.11
C GLN A 93 -7.72 -24.71 7.38
N VAL A 94 -8.49 -23.82 8.02
CA VAL A 94 -9.29 -24.18 9.19
C VAL A 94 -10.34 -25.22 8.80
N SER A 95 -11.03 -25.03 7.66
CA SER A 95 -12.04 -25.99 7.18
C SER A 95 -11.43 -27.36 6.94
N ALA A 96 -10.29 -27.45 6.24
CA ALA A 96 -9.60 -28.70 5.96
C ALA A 96 -9.17 -29.43 7.25
N SER A 97 -8.60 -28.70 8.22
CA SER A 97 -8.23 -29.29 9.51
C SER A 97 -9.44 -29.80 10.29
N MET A 98 -10.59 -29.14 10.20
CA MET A 98 -11.83 -29.60 10.83
C MET A 98 -12.41 -30.83 10.12
N GLU A 99 -12.33 -30.89 8.80
CA GLU A 99 -12.73 -32.06 8.02
C GLU A 99 -11.90 -33.30 8.37
N GLU A 100 -10.58 -33.17 8.49
CA GLU A 100 -9.70 -34.27 8.92
C GLU A 100 -10.08 -34.78 10.32
N LYS A 101 -10.39 -33.87 11.26
CA LYS A 101 -10.83 -34.23 12.61
C LYS A 101 -12.18 -34.96 12.59
N ILE A 102 -13.12 -34.49 11.79
CA ILE A 102 -14.43 -35.13 11.63
C ILE A 102 -14.26 -36.53 11.03
N GLN A 103 -13.46 -36.68 9.97
CA GLN A 103 -13.18 -37.98 9.35
C GLN A 103 -12.56 -38.95 10.35
N LYS A 104 -11.57 -38.51 11.13
CA LYS A 104 -10.97 -39.34 12.19
C LYS A 104 -12.02 -39.79 13.22
N LEU A 105 -12.86 -38.87 13.71
CA LEU A 105 -13.93 -39.21 14.66
C LEU A 105 -14.97 -40.16 14.06
N MET A 106 -15.28 -40.03 12.77
CA MET A 106 -16.18 -40.94 12.06
C MET A 106 -15.60 -42.36 11.94
N SER A 107 -14.29 -42.47 11.68
CA SER A 107 -13.60 -43.77 11.70
C SER A 107 -13.63 -44.39 13.09
N GLU A 108 -13.25 -43.64 14.13
CA GLU A 108 -13.32 -44.10 15.53
C GLU A 108 -14.74 -44.50 15.95
N PHE A 109 -15.76 -43.76 15.48
CA PHE A 109 -17.17 -44.10 15.72
C PHE A 109 -17.55 -45.41 15.04
N SER A 110 -17.14 -45.60 13.79
CA SER A 110 -17.44 -46.80 13.00
C SER A 110 -16.76 -48.05 13.58
N GLU A 111 -15.55 -47.91 14.11
CA GLU A 111 -14.81 -48.96 14.81
C GLU A 111 -15.53 -49.48 16.06
N LEU A 112 -16.32 -48.64 16.74
CA LEU A 112 -17.10 -49.06 17.91
C LEU A 112 -18.24 -50.02 17.53
N GLY A 113 -18.73 -49.96 16.29
CA GLY A 113 -19.77 -50.86 15.75
C GLY A 113 -21.09 -50.81 16.51
N VAL A 114 -21.41 -49.69 17.18
CA VAL A 114 -22.62 -49.54 17.99
C VAL A 114 -23.69 -48.76 17.23
N ASN A 115 -24.93 -49.24 17.28
CA ASN A 115 -26.09 -48.50 16.80
C ASN A 115 -26.64 -47.59 17.91
N LEU A 116 -26.61 -46.27 17.69
CA LEU A 116 -27.13 -45.28 18.65
C LEU A 116 -28.66 -45.25 18.77
N ASP A 117 -29.36 -45.95 17.89
CA ASP A 117 -30.83 -46.07 17.92
C ASP A 117 -31.33 -47.16 18.87
N VAL A 118 -30.43 -47.96 19.45
CA VAL A 118 -30.77 -49.03 20.40
C VAL A 118 -31.22 -48.47 21.75
N ASN A 119 -32.17 -49.13 22.40
CA ASN A 119 -32.61 -48.78 23.75
C ASN A 119 -31.47 -49.02 24.77
N TYR A 120 -30.85 -47.94 25.23
CA TYR A 120 -29.69 -48.00 26.13
C TYR A 120 -30.00 -48.63 27.49
N HIS A 121 -31.27 -48.63 27.94
CA HIS A 121 -31.69 -49.28 29.19
C HIS A 121 -31.54 -50.81 29.13
N CYS A 122 -31.43 -51.37 27.93
CA CYS A 122 -31.27 -52.80 27.69
C CYS A 122 -29.79 -53.21 27.57
N LEU A 123 -28.88 -52.24 27.54
CA LEU A 123 -27.45 -52.47 27.46
C LEU A 123 -26.86 -52.57 28.87
N SER A 124 -25.90 -53.47 29.05
CA SER A 124 -25.15 -53.61 30.29
C SER A 124 -23.67 -53.89 30.02
N GLY A 125 -22.83 -53.64 31.04
CA GLY A 125 -21.39 -53.89 30.98
C GLY A 125 -20.70 -53.19 29.81
N GLU A 126 -19.93 -53.97 29.03
CA GLU A 126 -19.12 -53.46 27.92
C GLU A 126 -19.96 -52.83 26.80
N SER A 127 -21.14 -53.36 26.51
CA SER A 127 -22.01 -52.83 25.44
C SER A 127 -22.53 -51.43 25.78
N LEU A 128 -22.88 -51.20 27.04
CA LEU A 128 -23.28 -49.87 27.54
C LEU A 128 -22.10 -48.89 27.50
N MET A 129 -20.89 -49.35 27.83
CA MET A 129 -19.68 -48.53 27.75
C MET A 129 -19.41 -48.09 26.30
N ARG A 130 -19.38 -49.03 25.34
CA ARG A 130 -19.16 -48.73 23.92
C ARG A 130 -20.24 -47.78 23.37
N TYR A 131 -21.50 -47.98 23.76
CA TYR A 131 -22.60 -47.09 23.40
C TYR A 131 -22.38 -45.64 23.89
N ASN A 132 -22.00 -45.47 25.15
CA ASN A 132 -21.75 -44.13 25.70
C ASN A 132 -20.55 -43.44 25.02
N VAL A 133 -19.50 -44.19 24.70
CA VAL A 133 -18.35 -43.67 23.95
C VAL A 133 -18.78 -43.26 22.53
N ALA A 134 -19.51 -44.11 21.83
CA ALA A 134 -20.03 -43.84 20.49
C ALA A 134 -20.95 -42.60 20.49
N LYS A 135 -21.83 -42.46 21.48
CA LYS A 135 -22.67 -41.28 21.67
C LYS A 135 -21.84 -40.01 21.87
N GLY A 136 -20.78 -40.09 22.69
CA GLY A 136 -19.85 -38.99 22.88
C GLY A 136 -19.15 -38.56 21.57
N LYS A 137 -18.68 -39.52 20.78
CA LYS A 137 -18.04 -39.27 19.47
C LYS A 137 -19.02 -38.67 18.47
N PHE A 138 -20.24 -39.20 18.39
CA PHE A 138 -21.30 -38.65 17.54
C PHE A 138 -21.62 -37.19 17.88
N ILE A 139 -21.75 -36.84 19.17
CA ILE A 139 -21.98 -35.46 19.60
C ILE A 139 -20.83 -34.55 19.19
N GLN A 140 -19.57 -35.02 19.29
CA GLN A 140 -18.40 -34.27 18.84
C GLN A 140 -18.42 -34.03 17.33
N ILE A 141 -18.73 -35.06 16.53
CA ILE A 141 -18.88 -34.97 15.08
C ILE A 141 -19.96 -33.95 14.72
N TYR A 142 -21.16 -34.08 15.30
CA TYR A 142 -22.28 -33.17 15.07
C TYR A 142 -21.92 -31.73 15.43
N THR A 143 -21.29 -31.51 16.58
CA THR A 143 -20.91 -30.18 17.05
C THR A 143 -19.87 -29.54 16.13
N LEU A 144 -18.83 -30.28 15.75
CA LEU A 144 -17.80 -29.80 14.84
C LEU A 144 -18.37 -29.51 13.44
N ALA A 145 -19.23 -30.38 12.93
CA ALA A 145 -19.89 -30.18 11.65
C ALA A 145 -20.81 -28.94 11.67
N LYS A 146 -21.56 -28.75 12.75
CA LYS A 146 -22.46 -27.60 12.93
C LYS A 146 -21.70 -26.28 13.09
N SER A 147 -20.69 -26.24 13.95
CA SER A 147 -19.94 -25.01 14.23
C SER A 147 -19.14 -24.50 13.03
N ASN A 148 -18.77 -25.41 12.11
CA ASN A 148 -17.97 -25.09 10.92
C ASN A 148 -18.79 -25.11 9.62
N LEU A 149 -20.13 -25.13 9.70
CA LEU A 149 -21.03 -25.14 8.52
C LEU A 149 -20.82 -26.34 7.58
N LEU A 150 -20.31 -27.46 8.09
CA LEU A 150 -20.06 -28.70 7.34
C LEU A 150 -21.24 -29.69 7.40
N LEU A 151 -22.38 -29.31 7.98
CA LEU A 151 -23.57 -30.17 8.06
C LEU A 151 -24.09 -30.62 6.70
N GLY A 152 -23.91 -29.82 5.64
CA GLY A 152 -24.30 -30.23 4.28
C GLY A 152 -23.47 -31.43 3.78
N LYS A 153 -22.18 -31.47 4.12
CA LYS A 153 -21.25 -32.53 3.69
C LYS A 153 -21.38 -33.81 4.52
N TYR A 154 -21.59 -33.67 5.83
CA TYR A 154 -21.68 -34.80 6.75
C TYR A 154 -23.13 -35.12 7.19
N GLY A 155 -24.11 -34.51 6.55
CA GLY A 155 -25.52 -34.60 6.94
C GLY A 155 -26.06 -36.02 6.87
N GLU A 156 -25.67 -36.78 5.84
CA GLU A 156 -26.09 -38.18 5.69
C GLU A 156 -25.62 -39.04 6.86
N PHE A 157 -24.33 -38.95 7.23
CA PHE A 157 -23.79 -39.67 8.38
C PHE A 157 -24.51 -39.29 9.68
N ILE A 158 -24.77 -38.00 9.89
CA ILE A 158 -25.46 -37.49 11.08
C ILE A 158 -26.90 -38.03 11.14
N GLU A 159 -27.62 -38.00 10.02
CA GLU A 159 -29.01 -38.44 9.92
C GLU A 159 -29.17 -39.96 10.08
N GLN A 160 -28.21 -40.74 9.59
CA GLN A 160 -28.20 -42.19 9.74
C GLN A 160 -27.91 -42.63 11.19
N ASN A 161 -27.04 -41.89 11.90
CA ASN A 161 -26.56 -42.27 13.22
C ASN A 161 -27.22 -41.50 14.37
N LYS A 162 -28.17 -40.60 14.09
CA LYS A 162 -28.93 -39.92 15.15
C LYS A 162 -29.90 -40.88 15.83
N GLN A 163 -29.98 -40.76 17.15
CA GLN A 163 -30.92 -41.48 17.98
C GLN A 163 -32.37 -41.05 17.66
N LYS A 164 -33.23 -41.98 17.24
CA LYS A 164 -34.65 -41.73 16.98
C LYS A 164 -35.41 -42.16 18.23
N ALA A 165 -35.86 -41.18 19.01
CA ALA A 165 -36.36 -41.39 20.38
C ALA A 165 -37.73 -42.10 20.45
N GLN A 166 -37.81 -43.37 20.06
CA GLN A 166 -38.99 -44.23 20.22
C GLN A 166 -38.56 -45.64 20.61
N TRP A 167 -38.56 -45.95 21.91
CA TRP A 167 -38.36 -47.32 22.39
C TRP A 167 -39.58 -47.79 23.17
N TYR A 168 -40.13 -48.93 22.75
CA TYR A 168 -41.13 -49.69 23.48
C TYR A 168 -40.50 -51.00 23.93
N GLY A 169 -39.84 -50.98 25.10
CA GLY A 169 -39.17 -52.15 25.69
C GLY A 169 -37.78 -52.45 25.12
N CYS A 170 -37.26 -53.63 25.49
CA CYS A 170 -36.01 -54.17 24.95
C CYS A 170 -36.36 -55.09 23.78
N GLY A 171 -36.05 -54.67 22.55
CA GLY A 171 -36.16 -55.54 21.38
C GLY A 171 -35.26 -56.77 21.53
N ARG A 172 -35.73 -57.94 21.08
CA ARG A 172 -34.92 -59.15 20.95
C ARG A 172 -33.83 -58.98 19.90
#